data_AF-A0A6V7W0C3-F1
#
_entry.id   AF-A0A6V7W0C3-F1
#
_cell.length_a   1.000
_cell.length_b   1.000
_cell.length_c   1.000
_cell.angle_alpha   90.00
_cell.angle_beta   90.00
_cell.angle_gamma   90.00
#
_symmetry.space_group_name_H-M   'P 1'
#
loop_
_entity.id
_entity.type
_entity.pdbx_description
1 polymer ?
#
loop_
_entity_poly.entity_id
_entity_poly.type
_entity_poly.pdbx_seq_one_letter_code
_entity_poly.pdbx_strand_id
1 'polypeptide(L)'
;MLKNIFNIIILLILLNFVYGQSNPKSAGKVYTAPLTVSNDIYYMMNVGIGTPSQKFNILLSTGGADFFVPAFNITTNKPKFFPKKSSTFSSPNPPKYLNFPEIRGEVQGIVGIDTIEFAGLKQPKLEFSMADLIDKQTLADPYDGIMGLSFAKLSKAESKNPVLAAIDNSMY
;
A
#
# COMPACT_ATOMS: atom_id res chain seq x y z
N MET A 1 0.49 19.99 -21.90
CA MET A 1 -0.92 20.18 -21.50
C MET A 1 -1.42 19.11 -20.52
N LEU A 2 -1.05 17.83 -20.66
CA LEU A 2 -1.48 16.75 -19.73
C LEU A 2 -0.86 16.79 -18.31
N LYS A 3 0.32 17.40 -18.11
CA LYS A 3 0.94 17.53 -16.77
C LYS A 3 0.11 18.34 -15.77
N ASN A 4 -0.69 19.30 -16.24
CA ASN A 4 -1.56 20.11 -15.38
C ASN A 4 -2.85 19.38 -14.98
N ILE A 5 -3.36 18.48 -15.82
CA ILE A 5 -4.62 17.77 -15.56
C ILE A 5 -4.42 16.69 -14.48
N PHE A 6 -3.25 16.05 -14.42
CA PHE A 6 -2.96 15.03 -13.39
C PHE A 6 -2.65 15.60 -12.00
N ASN A 7 -1.94 16.74 -11.93
CA ASN A 7 -1.79 17.47 -10.67
C ASN A 7 -3.15 17.91 -10.12
N ILE A 8 -4.10 18.24 -10.99
CA ILE A 8 -5.48 18.59 -10.60
C ILE A 8 -6.22 17.38 -10.02
N ILE A 9 -6.01 16.15 -10.51
CA ILE A 9 -6.72 14.96 -10.00
C ILE A 9 -6.21 14.54 -8.60
N ILE A 10 -4.90 14.55 -8.37
CA ILE A 10 -4.34 14.28 -7.03
C ILE A 10 -4.73 15.39 -6.05
N LEU A 11 -4.73 16.66 -6.50
CA LEU A 11 -5.20 17.79 -5.71
C LEU A 11 -6.72 17.72 -5.47
N LEU A 12 -7.53 17.18 -6.38
CA LEU A 12 -8.98 17.00 -6.21
C LEU A 12 -9.33 15.89 -5.21
N ILE A 13 -8.52 14.81 -5.14
CA ILE A 13 -8.65 13.80 -4.08
C ILE A 13 -8.36 14.44 -2.71
N LEU A 14 -7.37 15.34 -2.64
CA LEU A 14 -7.08 16.11 -1.43
C LEU A 14 -8.15 17.19 -1.12
N LEU A 15 -8.69 17.87 -2.13
CA LEU A 15 -9.68 18.95 -1.98
C LEU A 15 -11.08 18.44 -1.63
N ASN A 16 -11.53 17.31 -2.20
CA ASN A 16 -12.83 16.73 -1.84
C ASN A 16 -12.83 16.14 -0.42
N PHE A 17 -11.67 15.76 0.12
CA PHE A 17 -11.54 15.39 1.54
C PHE A 17 -11.58 16.61 2.47
N VAL A 18 -11.16 17.79 2.02
CA VAL A 18 -11.20 19.04 2.81
C VAL A 18 -12.60 19.69 2.78
N TYR A 19 -13.36 19.54 1.70
CA TYR A 19 -14.66 20.22 1.55
C TYR A 19 -15.86 19.50 2.23
N GLY A 20 -15.66 18.29 2.77
CA GLY A 20 -16.70 17.51 3.46
C GLY A 20 -16.86 17.78 4.97
N GLN A 21 -16.04 18.66 5.55
CA GLN A 21 -16.08 18.98 6.99
C GLN A 21 -16.44 20.46 7.17
N SER A 22 -17.73 20.78 7.15
CA SER A 22 -18.23 22.08 7.63
C SER A 22 -18.15 22.12 9.17
N ASN A 23 -16.96 22.36 9.71
CA ASN A 23 -16.71 22.92 11.04
C ASN A 23 -15.20 23.18 11.18
N PRO A 24 -14.75 24.41 11.48
CA PRO A 24 -13.32 24.71 11.62
C PRO A 24 -12.84 24.19 12.98
N LYS A 25 -12.70 22.87 13.11
CA LYS A 25 -11.94 22.26 14.20
C LYS A 25 -10.52 22.11 13.70
N SER A 26 -9.59 22.80 14.37
CA SER A 26 -8.12 22.65 14.30
C SER A 26 -7.56 22.15 12.97
N ALA A 27 -6.84 22.99 12.22
CA ALA A 27 -6.11 22.58 11.02
C ALA A 27 -5.46 21.21 11.23
N GLY A 28 -5.97 20.19 10.53
CA GLY A 28 -5.56 18.80 10.72
C GLY A 28 -4.06 18.65 10.52
N LYS A 29 -3.46 17.68 11.21
CA LYS A 29 -2.02 17.41 11.06
C LYS A 29 -1.73 16.95 9.63
N VAL A 30 -0.90 17.70 8.93
CA VAL A 30 -0.49 17.39 7.55
C VAL A 30 0.67 16.39 7.58
N TYR A 31 0.53 15.31 6.82
CA TYR A 31 1.60 14.33 6.56
C TYR A 31 2.00 14.39 5.10
N THR A 32 3.29 14.38 4.82
CA THR A 32 3.84 14.46 3.46
C THR A 32 4.73 13.26 3.18
N ALA A 33 4.48 12.58 2.07
CA ALA A 33 5.31 11.48 1.59
C ALA A 33 6.03 11.91 0.30
N PRO A 34 7.37 11.84 0.24
CA PRO A 34 8.06 12.02 -1.03
C PRO A 34 7.73 10.85 -1.96
N LEU A 35 7.43 11.16 -3.21
CA LEU A 35 7.16 10.16 -4.25
C LEU A 35 8.37 10.06 -5.19
N THR A 36 8.71 8.83 -5.55
CA THR A 36 9.65 8.53 -6.63
C THR A 36 8.85 8.33 -7.92
N VAL A 37 9.24 9.02 -8.98
CA VAL A 37 8.62 8.88 -10.30
C VAL A 37 9.54 8.06 -11.20
N SER A 38 9.00 7.05 -11.88
CA SER A 38 9.73 6.24 -12.85
C SER A 38 8.96 6.10 -14.16
N ASN A 39 9.68 6.15 -15.28
CA ASN A 39 9.13 6.06 -16.64
C ASN A 39 8.00 7.07 -16.94
N ASP A 40 7.94 8.17 -16.20
CA ASP A 40 6.86 9.17 -16.22
C ASP A 40 5.43 8.63 -15.98
N ILE A 41 5.31 7.35 -15.58
CA ILE A 41 4.02 6.66 -15.42
C ILE A 41 3.84 6.00 -14.06
N TYR A 42 4.92 5.75 -13.32
CA TYR A 42 4.88 5.10 -12.01
C TYR A 42 5.18 6.10 -10.91
N TYR A 43 4.23 6.27 -9.99
CA TYR A 43 4.36 7.06 -8.78
C TYR A 43 4.48 6.12 -7.59
N MET A 44 5.64 6.12 -6.95
CA MET A 44 5.98 5.15 -5.92
C MET A 44 6.32 5.83 -4.60
N MET A 45 6.00 5.18 -3.50
CA MET A 45 6.28 5.65 -2.15
C MET A 45 7.16 4.64 -1.41
N ASN A 46 8.11 5.12 -0.62
CA ASN A 46 8.85 4.24 0.28
C ASN A 46 7.95 3.83 1.46
N VAL A 47 7.81 2.53 1.65
CA VAL A 47 7.00 1.92 2.70
C VAL A 47 7.86 0.93 3.46
N GLY A 48 7.85 1.04 4.78
CA GLY A 48 8.44 0.06 5.69
C GLY A 48 7.39 -0.94 6.17
N ILE A 49 7.75 -2.20 6.30
CA ILE A 49 6.91 -3.25 6.90
C ILE A 49 7.71 -3.99 7.96
N GLY A 50 7.15 -4.11 9.14
CA GLY A 50 7.71 -4.86 10.26
C GLY A 50 8.65 -4.08 11.19
N THR A 51 9.15 -4.80 12.19
CA THR A 51 10.07 -4.26 13.21
C THR A 51 11.26 -5.21 13.41
N PRO A 52 12.50 -4.86 13.01
CA PRO A 52 12.88 -3.66 12.29
C PRO A 52 12.27 -3.57 10.89
N SER A 53 12.16 -2.33 10.40
CA SER A 53 11.49 -1.97 9.15
C SER A 53 12.18 -2.58 7.92
N GLN A 54 11.45 -3.40 7.16
CA GLN A 54 11.83 -3.91 5.84
C GLN A 54 11.26 -2.99 4.76
N LYS A 55 12.11 -2.37 3.93
CA LYS A 55 11.71 -1.27 3.05
C LYS A 55 11.39 -1.74 1.63
N PHE A 56 10.36 -1.12 1.05
CA PHE A 56 9.86 -1.38 -0.30
C PHE A 56 9.50 -0.07 -0.99
N ASN A 57 9.70 0.00 -2.30
CA ASN A 57 9.17 1.05 -3.16
C ASN A 57 7.82 0.60 -3.74
N ILE A 58 6.74 1.19 -3.27
CA ILE A 58 5.38 0.72 -3.53
C ILE A 58 4.68 1.61 -4.55
N LEU A 59 4.15 1.02 -5.62
CA LEU A 59 3.28 1.71 -6.57
C LEU A 59 1.96 2.07 -5.91
N LEU A 60 1.55 3.33 -6.03
CA LEU A 60 0.23 3.78 -5.62
C LEU A 60 -0.76 3.58 -6.77
N SER A 61 -1.78 2.75 -6.56
CA SER A 61 -2.75 2.39 -7.61
C SER A 61 -4.19 2.68 -7.19
N THR A 62 -4.90 3.51 -7.94
CA THR A 62 -6.36 3.74 -7.73
C THR A 62 -7.22 2.65 -8.38
N GLY A 63 -6.64 1.79 -9.20
CA GLY A 63 -7.34 0.73 -9.93
C GLY A 63 -7.64 -0.53 -9.11
N GLY A 64 -7.16 -0.62 -7.87
CA GLY A 64 -7.36 -1.76 -6.97
C GLY A 64 -7.35 -1.33 -5.50
N ALA A 65 -7.68 -2.25 -4.60
CA ALA A 65 -7.77 -1.97 -3.16
C ALA A 65 -6.72 -2.71 -2.31
N ASP A 66 -6.09 -3.75 -2.87
CA ASP A 66 -5.18 -4.62 -2.12
C ASP A 66 -3.76 -4.06 -2.03
N PHE A 67 -3.10 -4.35 -0.91
CA PHE A 67 -1.68 -4.04 -0.69
C PHE A 67 -0.87 -5.34 -0.63
N PHE A 68 0.15 -5.45 -1.48
CA PHE A 68 1.02 -6.62 -1.50
C PHE A 68 2.50 -6.28 -1.71
N VAL A 69 3.35 -7.17 -1.21
CA VAL A 69 4.80 -7.20 -1.45
C VAL A 69 5.26 -8.63 -1.73
N PRO A 70 6.42 -8.84 -2.38
CA PRO A 70 6.94 -10.17 -2.65
C PRO A 70 7.26 -10.91 -1.34
N ALA A 71 6.83 -12.16 -1.22
CA ALA A 71 7.10 -13.03 -0.08
C ALA A 71 8.53 -13.59 -0.13
N PHE A 72 9.08 -14.00 1.02
CA PHE A 72 10.44 -14.55 1.12
C PHE A 72 10.73 -15.74 0.18
N ASN A 73 9.71 -16.54 -0.13
CA ASN A 73 9.78 -17.77 -0.91
C ASN A 73 9.65 -17.56 -2.43
N ILE A 74 9.33 -16.35 -2.92
CA ILE A 74 9.26 -16.08 -4.35
C ILE A 74 10.68 -15.95 -4.97
N THR A 75 10.83 -16.43 -6.20
CA THR A 75 12.05 -16.33 -7.00
C THR A 75 12.09 -15.00 -7.74
N THR A 76 12.69 -13.98 -7.12
CA THR A 76 12.88 -12.64 -7.70
C THR A 76 14.10 -11.96 -7.09
N ASN A 77 14.65 -10.96 -7.80
CA ASN A 77 15.69 -10.07 -7.32
C ASN A 77 15.14 -8.85 -6.57
N LYS A 78 13.82 -8.66 -6.55
CA LYS A 78 13.18 -7.59 -5.78
C LYS A 78 13.37 -7.81 -4.28
N PRO A 79 13.33 -6.75 -3.45
CA PRO A 79 13.14 -6.87 -2.02
C PRO A 79 11.97 -7.80 -1.68
N LYS A 80 12.17 -8.65 -0.68
CA LYS A 80 11.18 -9.62 -0.22
C LYS A 80 10.89 -9.39 1.24
N PHE A 81 9.65 -9.63 1.65
CA PHE A 81 9.26 -9.61 3.04
C PHE A 81 9.61 -10.93 3.71
N PHE A 82 10.34 -10.85 4.83
CA PHE A 82 10.71 -11.97 5.67
C PHE A 82 9.97 -11.88 7.03
N PRO A 83 8.92 -12.68 7.24
CA PRO A 83 8.16 -12.66 8.49
C PRO A 83 9.01 -12.85 9.75
N LYS A 84 9.96 -13.78 9.70
CA LYS A 84 10.87 -14.10 10.81
C LYS A 84 11.82 -12.96 11.20
N LYS A 85 11.94 -11.92 10.37
CA LYS A 85 12.78 -10.75 10.65
C LYS A 85 11.99 -9.60 11.29
N SER A 86 10.69 -9.78 11.53
CA SER A 86 9.84 -8.78 12.18
C SER A 86 9.32 -9.29 13.51
N SER A 87 9.59 -8.57 14.59
CA SER A 87 9.06 -8.85 15.93
C SER A 87 7.60 -8.47 16.10
N THR A 88 7.04 -7.70 15.16
CA THR A 88 5.63 -7.27 15.17
C THR A 88 4.75 -8.05 14.20
N PHE A 89 5.32 -9.00 13.46
CA PHE A 89 4.59 -9.84 12.54
C PHE A 89 3.68 -10.83 13.27
N SER A 90 2.46 -10.97 12.76
CA SER A 90 1.57 -12.08 13.05
C SER A 90 0.84 -12.52 11.78
N SER A 91 0.14 -13.64 11.85
CA SER A 91 -0.69 -14.15 10.77
C SER A 91 -2.15 -14.24 11.23
N PRO A 92 -3.13 -14.05 10.34
CA PRO A 92 -4.53 -14.29 10.66
C PRO A 92 -4.75 -15.72 11.16
N ASN A 93 -5.72 -15.89 12.06
CA ASN A 93 -6.20 -17.19 12.50
C ASN A 93 -7.72 -17.24 12.31
N PRO A 94 -8.25 -18.02 11.33
CA PRO A 94 -7.52 -18.94 10.45
C PRO A 94 -6.67 -18.23 9.37
N PRO A 95 -5.68 -18.92 8.75
CA PRO A 95 -4.90 -18.36 7.66
C PRO A 95 -5.78 -17.93 6.47
N LYS A 96 -5.47 -16.77 5.89
CA LYS A 96 -6.17 -16.22 4.72
C LYS A 96 -5.25 -16.24 3.50
N TYR A 97 -5.74 -16.83 2.41
CA TYR A 97 -5.06 -16.92 1.12
C TYR A 97 -5.76 -16.04 0.10
N LEU A 98 -5.00 -15.40 -0.77
CA LEU A 98 -5.51 -14.48 -1.76
C LEU A 98 -5.04 -14.87 -3.15
N ASN A 99 -5.95 -14.70 -4.10
CA ASN A 99 -5.68 -14.73 -5.52
C ASN A 99 -6.22 -13.43 -6.11
N PHE A 100 -5.36 -12.66 -6.77
CA PHE A 100 -5.68 -11.40 -7.41
C PHE A 100 -5.66 -11.60 -8.93
N PRO A 101 -6.79 -11.99 -9.54
CA PRO A 101 -6.86 -12.16 -11.01
C PRO A 101 -6.93 -10.81 -11.76
N GLU A 102 -7.09 -9.70 -11.04
CA GLU A 102 -7.35 -8.37 -11.59
C GLU A 102 -6.08 -7.51 -11.79
N ILE A 103 -4.97 -7.88 -11.17
CA ILE A 103 -3.64 -7.38 -11.56
C ILE A 103 -3.28 -8.10 -12.86
N ARG A 104 -2.52 -7.48 -13.77
CA ARG A 104 -2.22 -8.02 -15.11
C ARG A 104 -1.33 -9.28 -15.03
N GLY A 105 -1.89 -10.37 -14.51
CA GLY A 105 -1.20 -11.57 -14.12
C GLY A 105 -1.57 -12.04 -12.71
N GLU A 106 -1.52 -13.36 -12.52
CA GLU A 106 -1.93 -14.03 -11.29
C GLU A 106 -0.99 -13.65 -10.13
N VAL A 107 -1.47 -12.80 -9.22
CA VAL A 107 -0.80 -12.63 -7.92
C VAL A 107 -1.49 -13.55 -6.92
N GLN A 108 -0.74 -14.46 -6.31
CA GLN A 108 -1.21 -15.30 -5.22
C GLN A 108 -0.37 -15.01 -3.98
N GLY A 109 -0.97 -15.17 -2.81
CA GLY A 109 -0.25 -14.94 -1.57
C GLY A 109 -1.02 -15.27 -0.31
N ILE A 110 -0.33 -15.06 0.80
CA ILE A 110 -0.83 -15.27 2.16
C ILE A 110 -0.92 -13.91 2.84
N VAL A 111 -2.02 -13.69 3.57
CA VAL A 111 -2.17 -12.47 4.37
C VAL A 111 -1.26 -12.52 5.59
N GLY A 112 -0.48 -11.46 5.77
CA GLY A 112 0.28 -11.17 6.97
C GLY A 112 -0.29 -9.95 7.69
N ILE A 113 -0.06 -9.87 8.99
CA ILE A 113 -0.41 -8.71 9.81
C ILE A 113 0.89 -8.16 10.36
N ASP A 114 1.18 -6.89 10.12
CA ASP A 114 2.38 -6.27 10.70
C ASP A 114 2.21 -4.76 10.85
N THR A 115 3.26 -4.10 11.33
CA THR A 115 3.33 -2.65 11.39
C THR A 115 3.81 -2.09 10.05
N ILE A 116 3.06 -1.14 9.50
CA ILE A 116 3.39 -0.48 8.23
C ILE A 116 3.78 0.98 8.51
N GLU A 117 4.91 1.41 7.95
CA GLU A 117 5.48 2.74 8.12
C GLU A 117 5.55 3.46 6.78
N PHE A 118 5.02 4.69 6.70
CA PHE A 118 5.08 5.53 5.51
C PHE A 118 4.85 6.99 5.90
N ALA A 119 5.43 7.97 5.19
CA ALA A 119 5.17 9.40 5.43
C ALA A 119 5.39 9.88 6.90
N GLY A 120 6.24 9.20 7.67
CA GLY A 120 6.43 9.44 9.11
C GLY A 120 5.29 8.90 10.00
N LEU A 121 4.31 8.22 9.42
CA LEU A 121 3.27 7.47 10.12
C LEU A 121 3.72 6.04 10.39
N LYS A 122 3.23 5.49 11.50
CA LYS A 122 3.40 4.09 11.88
C LYS A 122 2.03 3.51 12.21
N GLN A 123 1.58 2.55 11.40
CA GLN A 123 0.27 1.94 11.49
C GLN A 123 0.43 0.48 11.94
N PRO A 124 0.21 0.15 13.22
CA PRO A 124 0.35 -1.20 13.71
C PRO A 124 -0.83 -2.10 13.27
N LYS A 125 -0.58 -3.40 13.20
CA LYS A 125 -1.60 -4.44 12.98
C LYS A 125 -2.39 -4.26 11.67
N LEU A 126 -1.72 -3.84 10.61
CA LEU A 126 -2.33 -3.77 9.28
C LEU A 126 -2.11 -5.07 8.52
N GLU A 127 -3.17 -5.53 7.86
CA GLU A 127 -3.08 -6.68 6.99
C GLU A 127 -2.55 -6.27 5.62
N PHE A 128 -1.65 -7.08 5.09
CA PHE A 128 -1.10 -6.95 3.74
C PHE A 128 -0.84 -8.35 3.18
N SER A 129 -0.62 -8.44 1.88
CA SER A 129 -0.44 -9.72 1.20
C SER A 129 1.04 -9.98 0.91
N MET A 130 1.53 -11.12 1.37
CA MET A 130 2.84 -11.63 1.00
C MET A 130 2.66 -12.50 -0.25
N ALA A 131 3.04 -11.96 -1.40
CA ALA A 131 2.81 -12.60 -2.69
C ALA A 131 3.90 -13.64 -2.98
N ASP A 132 3.52 -14.91 -3.10
CA ASP A 132 4.41 -16.02 -3.47
C ASP A 132 4.35 -16.36 -4.96
N LEU A 133 3.35 -15.83 -5.67
CA LEU A 133 3.27 -15.78 -7.13
C LEU A 133 3.03 -14.32 -7.56
N ILE A 134 3.82 -13.85 -8.52
CA ILE A 134 3.66 -12.55 -9.20
C ILE A 134 4.01 -12.77 -10.67
N ASP A 135 3.27 -12.15 -11.58
CA ASP A 135 3.54 -12.28 -13.02
C ASP A 135 4.85 -11.62 -13.45
N LYS A 136 5.36 -12.07 -14.60
CA LYS A 136 6.67 -11.64 -15.11
C LYS A 136 6.74 -10.15 -15.41
N GLN A 137 5.64 -9.52 -15.81
CA GLN A 137 5.63 -8.09 -16.15
C GLN A 137 5.71 -7.25 -14.88
N THR A 138 4.89 -7.56 -13.87
CA THR A 138 4.94 -6.93 -12.55
C THR A 138 6.31 -7.12 -11.89
N LEU A 139 6.95 -8.29 -12.09
CA LEU A 139 8.31 -8.53 -11.63
C LEU A 139 9.40 -7.76 -12.42
N ALA A 140 9.11 -7.28 -13.62
CA ALA A 140 10.04 -6.49 -14.43
C ALA A 140 9.90 -4.98 -14.21
N ASP A 141 8.77 -4.53 -13.65
CA ASP A 141 8.50 -3.12 -13.37
C ASP A 141 9.42 -2.54 -12.25
N PRO A 142 9.55 -1.20 -12.14
CA PRO A 142 10.50 -0.57 -11.20
C PRO A 142 10.03 -0.54 -9.73
N TYR A 143 8.78 -0.91 -9.44
CA TYR A 143 8.23 -0.97 -8.08
C TYR A 143 8.36 -2.38 -7.48
N ASP A 144 8.42 -2.48 -6.16
CA ASP A 144 8.56 -3.76 -5.47
C ASP A 144 7.20 -4.43 -5.20
N GLY A 145 6.16 -3.62 -5.00
CA GLY A 145 4.79 -4.05 -4.75
C GLY A 145 3.79 -2.95 -5.07
N ILE A 146 2.50 -3.22 -4.84
CA ILE A 146 1.40 -2.28 -5.15
C ILE A 146 0.58 -2.05 -3.90
N MET A 147 0.21 -0.81 -3.65
CA MET A 147 -0.80 -0.40 -2.68
C MET A 147 -2.01 0.16 -3.40
N GLY A 148 -3.10 -0.61 -3.36
CA GLY A 148 -4.40 -0.19 -3.83
C GLY A 148 -4.98 0.93 -2.95
N LEU A 149 -5.46 2.00 -3.58
CA LEU A 149 -6.08 3.15 -2.94
C LEU A 149 -7.60 3.22 -3.18
N SER A 150 -8.17 2.20 -3.82
CA SER A 150 -9.61 2.07 -3.97
C SER A 150 -10.29 1.68 -2.64
N PHE A 151 -11.62 1.65 -2.65
CA PHE A 151 -12.42 1.37 -1.47
C PHE A 151 -12.12 -0.02 -0.89
N ALA A 152 -11.98 -0.11 0.44
CA ALA A 152 -11.68 -1.36 1.13
C ALA A 152 -12.69 -2.49 0.84
N LYS A 153 -13.95 -2.17 0.51
CA LYS A 153 -14.97 -3.15 0.08
C LYS A 153 -14.57 -3.95 -1.17
N LEU A 154 -13.65 -3.42 -1.98
CA LEU A 154 -13.15 -4.07 -3.19
C LEU A 154 -11.90 -4.91 -2.93
N SER A 155 -11.33 -4.86 -1.72
CA SER A 155 -10.14 -5.63 -1.36
C SER A 155 -10.50 -7.11 -1.22
N LYS A 156 -9.75 -7.99 -1.91
CA LYS A 156 -9.85 -9.43 -1.68
C LYS A 156 -9.28 -9.80 -0.30
N ALA A 157 -8.28 -9.05 0.16
CA ALA A 157 -7.78 -9.14 1.52
C ALA A 157 -8.81 -8.70 2.57
N GLU A 158 -9.94 -8.09 2.17
CA GLU A 158 -10.94 -7.45 3.05
C GLU A 158 -10.27 -6.50 4.06
N SER A 159 -9.12 -5.95 3.67
CA SER A 159 -8.28 -5.12 4.51
C SER A 159 -8.32 -3.68 4.04
N LYS A 160 -8.14 -2.76 4.97
CA LYS A 160 -7.92 -1.36 4.64
C LYS A 160 -6.48 -1.18 4.19
N ASN A 161 -6.28 -0.48 3.07
CA ASN A 161 -4.93 -0.06 2.72
C ASN A 161 -4.35 0.90 3.78
N PRO A 162 -3.02 1.03 3.85
CA PRO A 162 -2.36 1.83 4.89
C PRO A 162 -2.80 3.29 4.95
N VAL A 163 -3.15 3.90 3.81
CA VAL A 163 -3.62 5.30 3.77
C VAL A 163 -4.99 5.42 4.43
N LEU A 164 -5.93 4.54 4.10
CA LEU A 164 -7.26 4.53 4.72
C LEU A 164 -7.19 4.24 6.22
N ALA A 165 -6.32 3.31 6.64
CA ALA A 165 -6.14 3.02 8.06
C ALA A 165 -5.57 4.22 8.85
N ALA A 166 -4.64 4.97 8.24
CA ALA A 166 -4.10 6.18 8.86
C ALA A 166 -5.17 7.27 9.02
N ILE A 167 -6.09 7.41 8.06
CA ILE A 167 -7.21 8.36 8.15
C ILE A 167 -8.08 8.02 9.36
N ASP A 168 -8.49 6.76 9.51
CA ASP A 168 -9.34 6.34 10.63
C ASP A 168 -8.67 6.58 12.00
N ASN A 169 -7.37 6.28 12.11
CA ASN A 169 -6.61 6.46 13.33
C ASN A 169 -6.28 7.94 13.64
N SER A 170 -6.45 8.85 12.68
CA SER A 170 -6.25 10.29 12.86
C SER A 170 -7.53 11.06 13.22
N MET A 171 -8.67 10.38 13.22
CA MET A 171 -9.99 10.95 13.57
C MET A 171 -10.32 10.86 15.06
N TYR A 172 -9.38 10.34 15.88
CA TYR A 172 -9.46 10.23 17.34
C TYR A 172 -8.16 10.77 17.97
#